data_AF-A0AAD6RXY7-F1
#
_entry.id   AF-A0AAD6RXY7-F1
#
_cell.length_a   1.000
_cell.length_b   1.000
_cell.length_c   1.000
_cell.angle_alpha   90.00
_cell.angle_beta   90.00
_cell.angle_gamma   90.00
#
_symmetry.space_group_name_H-M   'P 1'
#
loop_
_entity.id
_entity.type
_entity.pdbx_description
1 polymer ?
#
loop_
_entity_poly.entity_id
_entity_poly.type
_entity_poly.pdbx_seq_one_letter_code
_entity_poly.pdbx_strand_id
1 'polypeptide(L)'
;MAPAPSDPNQASNLTSGLTSILACIIPLLALIYVGSVLWTLDYANRRRNPLNKTISLASHHYAPIAYAFIVITSLVVIAIPSWILLQYNLHQNYPNGKTQMGMRLVLFTACWTSVTAATFTILFVHPTWSRHPITSVGTQSIWVLLTWALWLASATTLNAALPRLFNKETCQHLVYCGHIRAIFAFSVLEIGVFTIGMAAMLWFAWRCARDVWSPSANRGQSV
;
A
#
# COMPACT_ATOMS: atom_id res chain seq x y z
N MET A 1 27.37 -7.28 8.18
CA MET A 1 26.83 -7.60 9.52
C MET A 1 27.53 -6.68 10.49
N ALA A 2 26.83 -5.72 11.09
CA ALA A 2 27.46 -4.80 12.04
C ALA A 2 27.74 -5.55 13.35
N PRO A 3 28.89 -5.35 14.02
CA PRO A 3 29.18 -5.98 15.30
C PRO A 3 28.16 -5.54 16.35
N ALA A 4 27.71 -6.47 17.19
CA ALA A 4 26.81 -6.17 18.28
C ALA A 4 27.49 -5.18 19.27
N PRO A 5 26.79 -4.15 19.74
CA PRO A 5 27.35 -3.22 20.73
C PRO A 5 27.70 -3.98 22.02
N SER A 6 28.93 -3.83 22.49
CA SER A 6 29.42 -4.49 23.71
C SER A 6 28.90 -3.84 25.00
N ASP A 7 28.39 -2.61 24.91
CA ASP A 7 27.89 -1.84 26.06
C ASP A 7 26.35 -1.69 25.99
N PRO A 8 25.59 -2.13 27.00
CA PRO A 8 24.13 -2.01 27.04
C PRO A 8 23.64 -0.56 26.92
N ASN A 9 24.43 0.42 27.39
CA ASN A 9 24.10 1.84 27.28
C ASN A 9 24.13 2.32 25.83
N GLN A 10 25.05 1.77 25.02
CA GLN A 10 25.17 2.09 23.60
C GLN A 10 23.98 1.55 22.79
N ALA A 11 23.53 0.33 23.10
CA ALA A 11 22.36 -0.27 22.45
C ALA A 11 21.06 0.52 22.73
N SER A 12 20.91 1.01 23.97
CA SER A 12 19.77 1.84 24.38
C SER A 12 19.74 3.19 23.66
N ASN A 13 20.90 3.86 23.58
CA ASN A 13 21.03 5.13 22.87
C ASN A 13 20.75 4.98 21.36
N LEU A 14 21.24 3.90 20.74
CA LEU A 14 20.99 3.62 19.31
C LEU A 14 19.50 3.37 19.05
N THR A 15 18.88 2.53 19.88
CA THR A 15 17.43 2.24 19.85
C THR A 15 16.61 3.53 19.93
N SER A 16 16.91 4.38 20.91
CA SER A 16 16.20 5.64 21.11
C SER A 16 16.40 6.60 19.92
N GLY A 17 17.63 6.76 19.43
CA GLY A 17 17.91 7.57 18.25
C GLY A 17 17.15 7.08 17.01
N LEU A 18 17.07 5.76 16.81
CA LEU A 18 16.39 5.17 15.66
C LEU A 18 14.87 5.26 15.75
N THR A 19 14.28 5.11 16.95
CA THR A 19 12.84 5.39 17.12
C THR A 19 12.54 6.82 16.72
N SER A 20 13.36 7.78 17.18
CA SER A 20 13.18 9.19 16.90
C SER A 20 13.29 9.47 15.41
N ILE A 21 14.27 8.87 14.73
CA ILE A 21 14.46 9.03 13.28
C ILE A 21 13.24 8.49 12.52
N LEU A 22 12.77 7.27 12.82
CA LEU A 22 11.60 6.68 12.16
C LEU A 22 10.33 7.49 12.45
N ALA A 23 10.16 7.95 13.70
CA ALA A 23 9.04 8.78 14.12
C ALA A 23 9.04 10.16 13.45
N CYS A 24 10.18 10.64 12.95
CA CYS A 24 10.25 11.87 12.16
C CYS A 24 10.10 11.62 10.66
N ILE A 25 10.83 10.66 10.09
CA ILE A 25 10.88 10.45 8.63
C ILE A 25 9.52 10.01 8.09
N ILE A 26 8.82 9.10 8.76
CA ILE A 26 7.58 8.53 8.24
C ILE A 26 6.44 9.56 8.16
N PRO A 27 6.15 10.37 9.20
CA PRO A 27 5.17 11.44 9.05
C PRO A 27 5.65 12.52 8.08
N LEU A 28 6.95 12.81 7.99
CA LEU A 28 7.46 13.74 6.96
C LEU A 28 7.17 13.22 5.54
N LEU A 29 7.41 11.94 5.26
CA LEU A 29 7.08 11.32 3.98
C LEU A 29 5.57 11.35 3.72
N ALA A 30 4.75 11.07 4.74
CA ALA A 30 3.30 11.15 4.63
C ALA A 30 2.83 12.59 4.34
N LEU A 31 3.40 13.60 5.01
CA LEU A 31 3.09 15.01 4.79
C LEU A 31 3.54 15.49 3.42
N ILE A 32 4.73 15.08 2.96
CA ILE A 32 5.22 15.37 1.61
C ILE A 32 4.29 14.76 0.58
N TYR A 33 3.85 13.52 0.77
CA TYR A 33 2.89 12.87 -0.11
C TYR A 33 1.55 13.62 -0.13
N VAL A 34 0.95 13.87 1.03
CA VAL A 34 -0.32 14.63 1.13
C VAL A 34 -0.18 16.02 0.52
N GLY A 35 0.92 16.73 0.80
CA GLY A 35 1.23 18.02 0.23
C GLY A 35 1.34 17.98 -1.30
N SER A 36 2.00 16.95 -1.86
CA SER A 36 2.10 16.76 -3.31
C SER A 36 0.73 16.49 -3.96
N VAL A 37 -0.13 15.73 -3.30
CA VAL A 37 -1.50 15.46 -3.78
C VAL A 37 -2.36 16.72 -3.70
N LEU A 38 -2.33 17.45 -2.59
CA LEU A 38 -3.07 18.70 -2.44
C LEU A 38 -2.59 19.75 -3.44
N TRP A 39 -1.28 19.87 -3.65
CA TRP A 39 -0.71 20.78 -4.64
C TRP A 39 -1.13 20.43 -6.07
N THR A 40 -1.09 19.15 -6.44
CA THR A 40 -1.53 18.70 -7.77
C THR A 40 -3.03 18.86 -7.96
N LEU A 41 -3.85 18.65 -6.93
CA LEU A 41 -5.29 18.92 -6.96
C LEU A 41 -5.59 20.41 -7.11
N ASP A 42 -4.91 21.29 -6.36
CA ASP A 42 -5.06 22.74 -6.50
C ASP A 42 -4.62 23.21 -7.89
N TYR A 43 -3.50 22.69 -8.40
CA TYR A 43 -3.02 22.96 -9.75
C TYR A 43 -4.03 22.54 -10.83
N ALA A 44 -4.65 21.36 -10.69
CA ALA A 44 -5.69 20.89 -11.59
C ALA A 44 -6.95 21.77 -11.50
N ASN A 45 -7.33 22.22 -10.30
CA ASN A 45 -8.49 23.09 -10.09
C ASN A 45 -8.27 24.48 -10.71
N ARG A 46 -7.06 25.04 -10.59
CA ARG A 46 -6.68 26.32 -11.21
C ARG A 46 -6.67 26.30 -12.73
N ARG A 47 -6.47 25.13 -13.37
CA ARG A 47 -6.47 24.97 -14.84
C ARG A 47 -7.75 24.37 -15.43
N ARG A 48 -8.75 24.03 -14.61
CA ARG A 48 -10.04 23.54 -15.12
C ARG A 48 -10.86 24.69 -15.71
N ASN A 49 -10.87 24.77 -17.04
CA ASN A 49 -11.95 25.46 -17.75
C ASN A 49 -13.30 24.79 -17.42
N PRO A 50 -14.41 25.53 -17.31
CA PRO A 50 -15.71 25.05 -16.84
C PRO A 50 -16.46 24.18 -17.88
N LEU A 51 -15.81 23.16 -18.45
CA LEU A 51 -16.48 22.21 -19.34
C LEU A 51 -17.21 21.11 -18.54
N ASN A 52 -18.52 21.32 -18.43
CA ASN A 52 -19.63 20.41 -18.18
C ASN A 52 -19.58 19.49 -16.94
N LYS A 53 -20.42 19.84 -15.95
CA LYS A 53 -20.28 19.50 -14.53
C LYS A 53 -20.95 18.20 -14.04
N THR A 54 -21.68 17.43 -14.85
CA THR A 54 -22.79 16.66 -14.26
C THR A 54 -22.62 15.13 -14.22
N ILE A 55 -21.67 14.51 -14.93
CA ILE A 55 -21.61 13.02 -15.03
C ILE A 55 -20.30 12.43 -14.46
N SER A 56 -19.24 13.23 -14.34
CA SER A 56 -17.90 12.77 -13.94
C SER A 56 -17.53 13.08 -12.47
N LEU A 57 -18.48 13.57 -11.67
CA LEU A 57 -18.16 14.12 -10.34
C LEU A 57 -18.10 13.09 -9.22
N ALA A 58 -18.80 11.95 -9.30
CA ALA A 58 -18.80 10.97 -8.22
C ALA A 58 -17.61 9.99 -8.32
N SER A 59 -17.32 9.46 -9.51
CA SER A 59 -16.31 8.41 -9.68
C SER A 59 -14.86 8.89 -9.54
N HIS A 60 -14.59 10.17 -9.82
CA HIS A 60 -13.23 10.74 -9.73
C HIS A 60 -12.75 11.02 -8.31
N HIS A 61 -13.66 11.15 -7.32
CA HIS A 61 -13.26 11.45 -5.94
C HIS A 61 -12.79 10.21 -5.17
N TYR A 62 -13.30 9.02 -5.47
CA TYR A 62 -12.97 7.80 -4.72
C TYR A 62 -11.58 7.24 -5.05
N ALA A 63 -11.13 7.37 -6.30
CA ALA A 63 -9.83 6.88 -6.73
C ALA A 63 -8.65 7.50 -5.95
N PRO A 64 -8.49 8.84 -5.84
CA PRO A 64 -7.37 9.43 -5.10
C PRO A 64 -7.43 9.14 -3.59
N ILE A 65 -8.62 9.00 -3.01
CA ILE A 65 -8.78 8.63 -1.59
C ILE A 65 -8.27 7.21 -1.35
N ALA A 66 -8.61 6.26 -2.23
CA ALA A 66 -8.14 4.88 -2.13
C ALA A 66 -6.61 4.79 -2.25
N TYR A 67 -6.00 5.51 -3.21
CA TYR A 67 -4.55 5.57 -3.33
C TYR A 67 -3.88 6.21 -2.11
N ALA A 68 -4.44 7.29 -1.57
CA ALA A 68 -3.91 7.93 -0.38
C ALA A 68 -3.97 7.01 0.84
N PHE A 69 -5.07 6.27 0.99
CA PHE A 69 -5.21 5.26 2.03
C PHE A 69 -4.12 4.20 1.92
N ILE A 70 -3.94 3.59 0.73
CA ILE A 70 -2.92 2.57 0.45
C ILE A 70 -1.50 3.08 0.76
N VAL A 71 -1.18 4.33 0.39
CA VAL A 71 0.14 4.91 0.66
C VAL A 71 0.37 5.08 2.16
N ILE A 72 -0.62 5.59 2.91
CA ILE A 72 -0.51 5.80 4.35
C ILE A 72 -0.39 4.46 5.09
N THR A 73 -1.23 3.48 4.75
CA THR A 73 -1.16 2.14 5.35
C THR A 73 0.15 1.46 5.03
N SER A 74 0.65 1.58 3.79
CA SER A 74 1.98 1.08 3.41
C SER A 74 3.12 1.74 4.20
N LEU A 75 3.06 3.06 4.45
CA LEU A 75 4.06 3.77 5.27
C LEU A 75 4.07 3.27 6.73
N VAL A 76 2.91 2.99 7.31
CA VAL A 76 2.82 2.35 8.63
C VAL A 76 3.46 0.97 8.62
N VAL A 77 3.21 0.18 7.57
CA VAL A 77 3.84 -1.14 7.38
C VAL A 77 5.31 -1.04 7.03
N ILE A 78 5.86 0.10 6.63
CA ILE A 78 7.31 0.31 6.53
C ILE A 78 7.89 0.55 7.93
N ALA A 79 7.21 1.34 8.76
CA ALA A 79 7.66 1.72 10.11
C ALA A 79 7.95 0.51 11.00
N ILE A 80 6.95 -0.36 11.14
CA ILE A 80 6.95 -1.43 12.14
C ILE A 80 8.02 -2.50 11.85
N PRO A 81 8.11 -3.13 10.67
CA PRO A 81 9.13 -4.14 10.39
C PRO A 81 10.53 -3.54 10.32
N SER A 82 10.70 -2.28 9.89
CA SER A 82 12.01 -1.61 9.96
C SER A 82 12.51 -1.51 11.39
N TRP A 83 11.62 -1.10 12.30
CA TRP A 83 11.89 -1.06 13.73
C TRP A 83 12.22 -2.45 14.30
N ILE A 84 11.38 -3.45 14.03
CA ILE A 84 11.55 -4.81 14.54
C ILE A 84 12.86 -5.45 14.05
N LEU A 85 13.15 -5.36 12.74
CA LEU A 85 14.37 -5.95 12.16
C LEU A 85 15.63 -5.35 12.80
N LEU A 86 15.59 -4.07 13.10
CA LEU A 86 16.67 -3.36 13.78
C LEU A 86 16.82 -3.83 15.23
N GLN A 87 15.71 -3.94 15.97
CA GLN A 87 15.71 -4.46 17.33
C GLN A 87 16.25 -5.88 17.42
N TYR A 88 15.87 -6.75 16.48
CA TYR A 88 16.41 -8.10 16.39
C TYR A 88 17.90 -8.12 16.06
N ASN A 89 18.38 -7.18 15.24
CA ASN A 89 19.80 -7.08 14.93
C ASN A 89 20.63 -6.56 16.12
N LEU A 90 20.10 -5.62 16.91
CA LEU A 90 20.79 -5.10 18.09
C LEU A 90 20.87 -6.13 19.22
N HIS A 91 19.79 -6.86 19.46
CA HIS A 91 19.72 -7.82 20.57
C HIS A 91 20.08 -9.26 20.16
N GLN A 92 20.36 -9.51 18.87
CA GLN A 92 20.66 -10.84 18.29
C GLN A 92 19.57 -11.91 18.59
N ASN A 93 18.35 -11.49 18.90
CA ASN A 93 17.26 -12.36 19.37
C ASN A 93 16.30 -12.77 18.24
N TYR A 94 16.82 -13.22 17.10
CA TYR A 94 15.96 -13.64 15.99
C TYR A 94 15.22 -14.95 16.33
N PRO A 95 13.87 -14.99 16.24
CA PRO A 95 13.12 -16.20 16.57
C PRO A 95 13.31 -17.32 15.54
N ASN A 96 13.47 -16.96 14.26
CA ASN A 96 13.72 -17.88 13.15
C ASN A 96 14.20 -17.10 11.91
N GLY A 97 15.07 -17.69 11.09
CA GLY A 97 15.45 -17.14 9.78
C GLY A 97 14.25 -16.95 8.83
N LYS A 98 13.22 -17.81 8.93
CA LYS A 98 11.98 -17.64 8.16
C LYS A 98 11.24 -16.35 8.50
N THR A 99 11.21 -15.97 9.78
CA THR A 99 10.59 -14.71 10.22
C THR A 99 11.34 -13.50 9.68
N GLN A 100 12.68 -13.57 9.65
CA GLN A 100 13.50 -12.52 9.05
C GLN A 100 13.21 -12.35 7.56
N MET A 101 13.09 -13.45 6.81
CA MET A 101 12.73 -13.42 5.39
C MET A 101 11.33 -12.85 5.17
N GLY A 102 10.33 -13.27 5.95
CA GLY A 102 8.97 -12.73 5.89
C GLY A 102 8.92 -11.22 6.16
N MET A 103 9.63 -10.74 7.19
CA MET A 103 9.68 -9.31 7.51
C MET A 103 10.34 -8.48 6.41
N ARG A 104 11.42 -8.98 5.79
CA ARG A 104 12.08 -8.30 4.66
C ARG A 104 11.18 -8.26 3.43
N LEU A 105 10.44 -9.34 3.15
CA LEU A 105 9.50 -9.39 2.03
C LEU A 105 8.35 -8.41 2.23
N VAL A 106 7.79 -8.32 3.44
CA VAL A 106 6.76 -7.32 3.78
C VAL A 106 7.29 -5.90 3.60
N LEU A 107 8.50 -5.63 4.08
CA LEU A 107 9.13 -4.32 3.95
C LEU A 107 9.32 -3.94 2.47
N PHE A 108 9.81 -4.87 1.66
CA PHE A 108 9.92 -4.68 0.21
C PHE A 108 8.55 -4.39 -0.43
N THR A 109 7.53 -5.19 -0.11
CA THR A 109 6.17 -5.02 -0.64
C THR A 109 5.57 -3.68 -0.24
N ALA A 110 5.76 -3.24 1.00
CA ALA A 110 5.27 -1.96 1.48
C ALA A 110 6.00 -0.77 0.80
N CYS A 111 7.33 -0.86 0.63
CA CYS A 111 8.10 0.13 -0.15
C CYS A 111 7.66 0.18 -1.61
N TRP A 112 7.53 -0.99 -2.26
CA TRP A 112 7.01 -1.11 -3.63
C TRP A 112 5.66 -0.44 -3.76
N THR A 113 4.72 -0.78 -2.87
CA THR A 113 3.36 -0.25 -2.87
C THR A 113 3.36 1.26 -2.67
N SER A 114 4.09 1.77 -1.67
CA SER A 114 4.16 3.21 -1.39
C SER A 114 4.71 4.00 -2.57
N VAL A 115 5.83 3.56 -3.18
CA VAL A 115 6.48 4.27 -4.29
C VAL A 115 5.60 4.24 -5.54
N THR A 116 5.09 3.06 -5.88
CA THR A 116 4.29 2.90 -7.11
C THR A 116 2.92 3.54 -6.98
N ALA A 117 2.23 3.42 -5.84
CA ALA A 117 0.95 4.10 -5.60
C ALA A 117 1.12 5.63 -5.59
N ALA A 118 2.19 6.15 -4.98
CA ALA A 118 2.48 7.59 -5.04
C ALA A 118 2.74 8.06 -6.47
N THR A 119 3.52 7.29 -7.24
CA THR A 119 3.77 7.56 -8.66
C THR A 119 2.47 7.57 -9.45
N PHE A 120 1.65 6.52 -9.35
CA PHE A 120 0.35 6.47 -10.03
C PHE A 120 -0.56 7.64 -9.63
N THR A 121 -0.60 8.02 -8.35
CA THR A 121 -1.39 9.17 -7.90
C THR A 121 -0.99 10.45 -8.65
N ILE A 122 0.31 10.76 -8.72
CA ILE A 122 0.82 11.95 -9.40
C ILE A 122 0.50 11.88 -10.90
N LEU A 123 0.68 10.72 -11.52
CA LEU A 123 0.42 10.51 -12.95
C LEU A 123 -1.06 10.78 -13.31
N PHE A 124 -2.00 10.35 -12.47
CA PHE A 124 -3.44 10.56 -12.72
C PHE A 124 -3.90 11.98 -12.46
N VAL A 125 -3.32 12.67 -11.47
CA VAL A 125 -3.73 14.05 -11.17
C VAL A 125 -3.10 15.04 -12.16
N HIS A 126 -1.94 14.74 -12.75
CA HIS A 126 -1.26 15.67 -13.64
C HIS A 126 -1.94 15.78 -15.03
N PRO A 127 -2.45 16.96 -15.41
CA PRO A 127 -3.33 17.13 -16.58
C PRO A 127 -2.66 16.86 -17.93
N THR A 128 -1.33 17.03 -18.03
CA THR A 128 -0.61 16.73 -19.28
C THR A 128 -0.26 15.25 -19.43
N TRP A 129 -0.12 14.51 -18.33
CA TRP A 129 0.32 13.12 -18.36
C TRP A 129 -0.83 12.12 -18.45
N SER A 130 -2.06 12.54 -18.13
CA SER A 130 -3.26 11.74 -18.30
C SER A 130 -3.51 11.26 -19.74
N ARG A 131 -2.83 11.85 -20.75
CA ARG A 131 -2.91 11.45 -22.16
C ARG A 131 -1.94 10.35 -22.57
N HIS A 132 -0.99 9.97 -21.72
CA HIS A 132 -0.01 8.93 -22.05
C HIS A 132 -0.59 7.53 -21.85
N PRO A 133 -0.19 6.54 -22.66
CA PRO A 133 -0.70 5.16 -22.55
C PRO A 133 -0.37 4.48 -21.21
N ILE A 134 0.58 5.01 -20.44
CA ILE A 134 0.95 4.52 -19.10
C ILE A 134 -0.17 4.73 -18.08
N THR A 135 -1.08 5.69 -18.30
CA THR A 135 -2.27 5.89 -17.46
C THR A 135 -3.46 5.03 -17.90
N SER A 136 -3.22 4.03 -18.77
CA SER A 136 -4.26 3.09 -19.20
C SER A 136 -4.76 2.23 -18.04
N VAL A 137 -6.06 1.92 -18.09
CA VAL A 137 -6.73 0.98 -17.18
C VAL A 137 -6.01 -0.38 -17.19
N GLY A 138 -5.45 -0.80 -18.33
CA GLY A 138 -4.70 -2.06 -18.43
C GLY A 138 -3.44 -2.08 -17.56
N THR A 139 -2.66 -0.99 -17.56
CA THR A 139 -1.45 -0.86 -16.74
C THR A 139 -1.80 -0.84 -15.25
N GLN A 140 -2.88 -0.15 -14.88
CA GLN A 140 -3.38 -0.17 -13.50
C GLN A 140 -3.81 -1.58 -13.06
N SER A 141 -4.54 -2.31 -13.91
CA SER A 141 -4.97 -3.68 -13.61
C SER A 141 -3.79 -4.63 -13.38
N ILE A 142 -2.75 -4.55 -14.23
CA ILE A 142 -1.52 -5.34 -14.07
C ILE A 142 -0.82 -4.97 -12.77
N TRP A 143 -0.68 -3.68 -12.47
CA TRP A 143 -0.06 -3.22 -11.24
C TRP A 143 -0.82 -3.66 -9.98
N VAL A 144 -2.15 -3.56 -9.99
CA VAL A 144 -3.01 -4.03 -8.90
C VAL A 144 -2.82 -5.53 -8.67
N LEU A 145 -2.84 -6.34 -9.73
CA LEU A 145 -2.66 -7.80 -9.64
C LEU A 145 -1.28 -8.16 -9.08
N LEU A 146 -0.21 -7.52 -9.59
CA LEU A 146 1.16 -7.74 -9.13
C LEU A 146 1.30 -7.38 -7.65
N THR A 147 0.78 -6.22 -7.26
CA THR A 147 0.87 -5.74 -5.87
C THR A 147 0.05 -6.61 -4.93
N TRP A 148 -1.14 -7.06 -5.35
CA TRP A 148 -1.94 -8.04 -4.62
C TRP A 148 -1.17 -9.35 -4.39
N ALA A 149 -0.52 -9.88 -5.43
CA ALA A 149 0.27 -11.11 -5.33
C ALA A 149 1.47 -10.96 -4.37
N LEU A 150 2.15 -9.80 -4.39
CA LEU A 150 3.24 -9.50 -3.45
C LEU A 150 2.74 -9.46 -2.00
N TRP A 151 1.58 -8.85 -1.74
CA TRP A 151 0.97 -8.85 -0.40
C TRP A 151 0.55 -10.25 0.05
N LEU A 152 -0.02 -11.06 -0.85
CA LEU A 152 -0.37 -12.44 -0.56
C LEU A 152 0.87 -13.30 -0.25
N ALA A 153 1.93 -13.16 -1.04
CA ALA A 153 3.21 -13.84 -0.79
C ALA A 153 3.83 -13.41 0.56
N SER A 154 3.73 -12.12 0.89
CA SER A 154 4.21 -11.57 2.16
C SER A 154 3.43 -12.16 3.35
N ALA A 155 2.10 -12.15 3.29
CA ALA A 155 1.23 -12.67 4.34
C ALA A 155 1.38 -14.19 4.53
N THR A 156 1.44 -14.95 3.45
CA THR A 156 1.65 -16.41 3.49
C THR A 156 3.01 -16.78 4.06
N THR A 157 4.07 -16.07 3.69
CA THR A 157 5.42 -16.28 4.24
C THR A 157 5.46 -15.97 5.73
N LEU A 158 4.84 -14.87 6.17
CA LEU A 158 4.72 -14.55 7.60
C LEU A 158 3.91 -15.60 8.36
N ASN A 159 2.78 -16.04 7.82
CA ASN A 159 1.93 -17.05 8.43
C ASN A 159 2.66 -18.40 8.56
N ALA A 160 3.42 -18.80 7.54
CA ALA A 160 4.24 -20.01 7.56
C ALA A 160 5.41 -19.92 8.54
N ALA A 161 5.97 -18.72 8.75
CA ALA A 161 7.02 -18.50 9.73
C ALA A 161 6.48 -18.57 11.17
N LEU A 162 5.21 -18.18 11.39
CA LEU A 162 4.60 -18.07 12.70
C LEU A 162 3.13 -18.59 12.70
N PRO A 163 2.92 -19.91 12.54
CA PRO A 163 1.58 -20.49 12.36
C PRO A 163 0.66 -20.35 13.58
N ARG A 164 1.18 -19.90 14.72
CA ARG A 164 0.45 -19.75 16.00
C ARG A 164 0.30 -18.30 16.45
N LEU A 165 0.40 -17.34 15.52
CA LEU A 165 0.28 -15.89 15.78
C LEU A 165 -0.98 -15.47 16.57
N PHE A 166 -2.05 -16.26 16.50
CA PHE A 166 -3.33 -15.95 17.16
C PHE A 166 -3.57 -16.73 18.47
N ASN A 167 -2.69 -17.65 18.84
CA ASN A 167 -2.82 -18.39 20.09
C ASN A 167 -2.19 -17.59 21.24
N LYS A 168 -2.99 -17.22 22.24
CA LYS A 168 -2.56 -16.43 23.40
C LYS A 168 -1.37 -17.05 24.14
N GLU A 169 -1.31 -18.38 24.23
CA GLU A 169 -0.28 -19.10 24.96
C GLU A 169 1.10 -19.07 24.27
N THR A 170 1.14 -19.03 22.93
CA THR A 170 2.40 -19.09 22.18
C THR A 170 3.06 -17.72 22.01
N CYS A 171 2.27 -16.65 22.20
CA CYS A 171 2.71 -15.26 22.11
C CYS A 171 3.60 -14.83 23.29
N GLN A 172 3.65 -15.62 24.38
CA GLN A 172 4.50 -15.36 25.55
C GLN A 172 6.00 -15.49 25.27
N HIS A 173 6.40 -16.33 24.31
CA HIS A 173 7.81 -16.53 23.98
C HIS A 173 8.34 -15.51 22.94
N LEU A 174 7.46 -14.75 22.29
CA LEU A 174 7.84 -13.75 21.30
C LEU A 174 7.84 -12.34 21.91
N VAL A 175 9.03 -11.78 22.09
CA VAL A 175 9.27 -10.44 22.65
C VAL A 175 8.42 -9.35 21.98
N TYR A 176 8.24 -9.42 20.65
CA TYR A 176 7.53 -8.40 19.85
C TYR A 176 6.23 -8.89 19.23
N CYS A 177 5.53 -9.83 19.87
CA CYS A 177 4.34 -10.47 19.30
C CYS A 177 3.23 -9.48 18.87
N GLY A 178 2.98 -8.42 19.65
CA GLY A 178 1.96 -7.40 19.32
C GLY A 178 2.23 -6.66 18.01
N HIS A 179 3.50 -6.31 17.75
CA HIS A 179 3.89 -5.60 16.54
C HIS A 179 3.81 -6.51 15.31
N ILE A 180 4.20 -7.78 15.44
CA ILE A 180 4.10 -8.76 14.35
C ILE A 180 2.63 -9.01 14.00
N ARG A 181 1.75 -9.12 15.00
CA ARG A 181 0.30 -9.24 14.79
C ARG A 181 -0.27 -8.03 14.07
N ALA A 182 0.18 -6.82 14.41
CA ALA A 182 -0.21 -5.60 13.71
C ALA A 182 0.22 -5.64 12.23
N ILE A 183 1.47 -6.00 11.93
CA ILE A 183 1.96 -6.13 10.54
C ILE A 183 1.11 -7.11 9.75
N PHE A 184 0.79 -8.28 10.32
CA PHE A 184 -0.04 -9.27 9.67
C PHE A 184 -1.46 -8.73 9.41
N ALA A 185 -2.06 -8.04 10.38
CA ALA A 185 -3.37 -7.42 10.21
C ALA A 185 -3.38 -6.37 9.10
N PHE A 186 -2.36 -5.49 9.04
CA PHE A 186 -2.23 -4.52 7.96
C PHE A 186 -1.98 -5.18 6.60
N SER A 187 -1.22 -6.28 6.55
CA SER A 187 -1.02 -7.04 5.31
C SER A 187 -2.34 -7.63 4.79
N VAL A 188 -3.17 -8.19 5.67
CA VAL A 188 -4.51 -8.69 5.30
C VAL A 188 -5.44 -7.55 4.87
N LEU A 189 -5.35 -6.40 5.54
CA LEU A 189 -6.11 -5.21 5.18
C LEU A 189 -5.76 -4.74 3.76
N GLU A 190 -4.47 -4.68 3.41
CA GLU A 190 -4.00 -4.32 2.05
C GLU A 190 -4.48 -5.34 1.01
N ILE A 191 -4.39 -6.65 1.29
CA ILE A 191 -4.96 -7.69 0.43
C ILE A 191 -6.45 -7.42 0.17
N GLY A 192 -7.20 -7.09 1.23
CA GLY A 192 -8.62 -6.73 1.14
C GLY A 192 -8.88 -5.54 0.21
N VAL A 193 -8.12 -4.45 0.39
CA VAL A 193 -8.23 -3.24 -0.45
C VAL A 193 -7.96 -3.57 -1.92
N PHE A 194 -6.87 -4.27 -2.22
CA PHE A 194 -6.55 -4.65 -3.60
C PHE A 194 -7.58 -5.63 -4.20
N THR A 195 -8.16 -6.52 -3.39
CA THR A 195 -9.22 -7.44 -3.83
C THR A 195 -10.50 -6.69 -4.20
N ILE A 196 -10.90 -5.72 -3.37
CA ILE A 196 -12.03 -4.83 -3.67
C ILE A 196 -11.74 -4.01 -4.94
N GLY A 197 -10.51 -3.52 -5.09
CA GLY A 197 -10.07 -2.80 -6.29
C GLY A 197 -10.21 -3.64 -7.57
N MET A 198 -9.75 -4.90 -7.55
CA MET A 198 -9.91 -5.82 -8.68
C MET A 198 -11.38 -6.13 -8.99
N ALA A 199 -12.18 -6.38 -7.95
CA ALA A 199 -13.62 -6.62 -8.11
C ALA A 199 -14.33 -5.42 -8.76
N ALA A 200 -13.98 -4.19 -8.35
CA ALA A 200 -14.50 -2.97 -8.94
C ALA A 200 -14.10 -2.84 -10.42
N MET A 201 -12.83 -3.10 -10.77
CA MET A 201 -12.37 -3.06 -12.16
C MET A 201 -13.09 -4.09 -13.04
N LEU A 202 -13.24 -5.33 -12.55
CA LEU A 202 -13.99 -6.38 -13.25
C LEU A 202 -15.47 -6.01 -13.41
N TRP A 203 -16.08 -5.40 -12.40
CA TRP A 203 -17.45 -4.91 -12.46
C TRP A 203 -17.64 -3.85 -13.55
N PHE A 204 -16.73 -2.88 -13.65
CA PHE A 204 -16.77 -1.87 -14.71
C PHE A 204 -16.55 -2.49 -16.09
N ALA A 205 -15.58 -3.38 -16.24
CA ALA A 205 -15.35 -4.10 -17.50
C ALA A 205 -16.58 -4.90 -17.94
N TRP A 206 -17.25 -5.58 -17.00
CA TRP A 206 -18.46 -6.33 -17.26
C TRP A 206 -19.64 -5.44 -17.65
N ARG A 207 -19.78 -4.26 -17.04
CA ARG A 207 -20.79 -3.26 -17.46
C ARG A 207 -20.55 -2.79 -18.89
N CYS A 208 -19.31 -2.42 -19.22
CA CYS A 208 -18.96 -2.00 -20.58
C CYS A 208 -19.25 -3.09 -21.62
N ALA A 209 -18.92 -4.35 -21.30
CA ALA A 209 -19.21 -5.47 -22.19
C ALA A 209 -20.72 -5.69 -22.39
N ARG A 210 -21.52 -5.52 -21.34
CA ARG A 210 -22.98 -5.67 -21.39
C ARG A 210 -23.64 -4.60 -22.25
N ASP A 211 -23.18 -3.36 -22.15
CA ASP A 211 -23.72 -2.25 -22.94
C ASP A 211 -23.50 -2.48 -24.45
N VAL A 212 -22.32 -3.01 -24.82
CA VAL A 212 -21.99 -3.39 -26.21
C VAL A 212 -22.81 -4.59 -26.71
N TRP A 213 -23.31 -5.45 -25.81
CA TRP A 213 -24.10 -6.63 -26.18
C TRP A 213 -25.62 -6.36 -26.26
N SER A 214 -26.11 -5.24 -25.70
CA SER A 214 -27.52 -4.81 -25.82
C SER A 214 -27.96 -3.93 -27.03
N PRO A 215 -27.23 -3.75 -28.16
CA PRO A 215 -27.67 -2.88 -29.27
C PRO A 215 -28.91 -3.35 -30.04
N SER A 216 -29.41 -4.57 -29.81
CA SER A 216 -30.31 -5.26 -30.74
C SER A 216 -31.81 -5.16 -30.44
N ALA A 217 -32.24 -4.43 -29.40
CA ALA A 217 -33.67 -4.33 -29.07
C ALA A 217 -34.41 -3.14 -29.72
N ASN A 218 -33.70 -2.12 -30.25
CA ASN A 218 -34.34 -0.87 -30.70
C ASN A 218 -34.08 -0.46 -32.16
N ARG A 219 -33.46 -1.32 -32.99
CA ARG A 219 -33.28 -1.04 -34.43
C ARG A 219 -34.40 -1.60 -35.32
N GLY A 220 -35.57 -1.90 -34.73
CA GLY A 220 -36.75 -2.43 -35.42
C GLY A 220 -37.92 -1.45 -35.56
N GLN A 221 -37.77 -0.18 -35.19
CA GLN A 221 -38.82 0.86 -35.32
C GLN A 221 -38.28 2.08 -36.08
N SER A 222 -37.92 1.87 -37.33
CA SER A 222 -37.86 2.94 -38.34
C SER A 222 -38.28 2.33 -39.67
N VAL A 223 -39.60 2.16 -39.81
CA VAL A 223 -40.31 2.01 -41.09
C VAL A 223 -41.34 3.12 -41.14
#